data_AF-A0A845R3Q3-F1
#
_entry.id   AF-A0A845R3Q3-F1
#
_cell.length_a   1.000
_cell.length_b   1.000
_cell.length_c   1.000
_cell.angle_alpha   90.00
_cell.angle_beta   90.00
_cell.angle_gamma   90.00
#
_symmetry.space_group_name_H-M   'P 1'
#
loop_
_entity.id
_entity.type
_entity.pdbx_description
1 polymer ?
#
loop_
_entity_poly.entity_id
_entity_poly.type
_entity_poly.pdbx_seq_one_letter_code
_entity_poly.pdbx_strand_id
1 'polypeptide(L)'
;MNNIIPRTPFSTPLSGSARVTELRIKNILTGPKKRPPALFLAAMFAVCLFCGNLVSCQAAEAEPPHPDIPVDWENLTEPDLTLAPVDWDSLPTPFEPDALYTLEENGNVLITNLGDAIVEWNRSSTGNFLYFAQDPAFCCPSLAGRAVEGSALWQSGAVSVSISVNDDRLEDGTIGGYHLQFVAACSDWTVLESEFTSDVGDGTLELSKKEMVYAAQVLADLMREAEWTATADVTVLPQQPDLNRNGVPEELRLFEHEGAQRLDVLENGTSIYSEEGVFAHAGYNAVFLCVLEGEDYLLSYSPIIYQWDCGYSYQLFTLENGLRTVVRENGLSFDINFQWPSHRDFDPEAIDAFIVEINELLSHSVQLLNTDDDLTRTFEKEGRLEDTLWWLDGWEPIFVRDPDKTLLENLRDFQRSMERAAGQP
;
A
#
# COMPACT_ATOMS: atom_id res chain seq x y z
N MET A 1 27.33 -46.61 -4.15
CA MET A 1 28.60 -46.06 -4.66
C MET A 1 29.06 -45.01 -3.67
N ASN A 2 30.21 -45.23 -3.02
CA ASN A 2 30.77 -44.31 -2.02
C ASN A 2 31.39 -43.11 -2.74
N ASN A 3 30.75 -41.95 -2.70
CA ASN A 3 31.34 -40.70 -3.20
C ASN A 3 32.33 -40.18 -2.15
N ILE A 4 33.63 -40.41 -2.40
CA ILE A 4 34.72 -39.82 -1.64
C ILE A 4 34.92 -38.40 -2.14
N ILE A 5 34.48 -37.42 -1.36
CA ILE A 5 34.69 -35.99 -1.65
C ILE A 5 36.17 -35.67 -1.39
N PRO A 6 36.90 -35.02 -2.34
CA PRO A 6 38.29 -34.65 -2.13
C PRO A 6 38.41 -33.59 -1.03
N ARG A 7 39.22 -33.87 -0.01
CA ARG A 7 39.49 -32.93 1.09
C ARG A 7 40.53 -31.91 0.66
N THR A 8 40.10 -30.67 0.46
CA THR A 8 41.01 -29.52 0.30
C THR A 8 41.31 -28.93 1.69
N PRO A 9 42.49 -28.33 1.91
CA PRO A 9 42.89 -27.78 3.21
C PRO A 9 42.04 -26.58 3.68
N PHE A 10 41.10 -26.10 2.87
CA PHE A 10 40.16 -25.02 3.19
C PHE A 10 38.74 -25.51 3.51
N SER A 11 38.50 -26.83 3.55
CA SER A 11 37.20 -27.39 3.91
C SER A 11 37.11 -27.64 5.42
N THR A 12 36.75 -26.60 6.18
CA THR A 12 36.35 -26.77 7.59
C THR A 12 35.01 -27.52 7.66
N PRO A 13 34.90 -28.62 8.43
CA PRO A 13 33.61 -29.25 8.66
C PRO A 13 32.68 -28.26 9.38
N LEU A 14 31.43 -28.16 8.91
CA LEU A 14 30.41 -27.32 9.54
C LEU A 14 30.33 -27.62 11.04
N SER A 15 30.39 -26.58 11.85
CA SER A 15 30.23 -26.69 13.30
C SER A 15 28.86 -27.29 13.64
N GLY A 16 28.73 -27.88 14.83
CA GLY A 16 27.49 -28.54 15.26
C GLY A 16 26.25 -27.64 15.12
N SER A 17 26.39 -26.32 15.30
CA SER A 17 25.28 -25.38 15.10
C SER A 17 24.98 -25.14 13.61
N ALA A 18 26.00 -24.99 12.77
CA ALA A 18 25.82 -24.74 11.34
C ALA A 18 25.12 -25.91 10.62
N ARG A 19 25.37 -27.15 11.05
CA ARG A 19 24.68 -28.34 10.53
C ARG A 19 23.21 -28.41 10.97
N VAL A 20 22.89 -27.91 12.16
CA VAL A 20 21.51 -27.78 12.66
C VAL A 20 20.77 -26.68 11.92
N THR A 21 21.42 -25.55 11.63
CA THR A 21 20.84 -24.47 10.82
C THR A 21 20.53 -24.92 9.40
N GLU A 22 21.44 -25.66 8.75
CA GLU A 22 21.19 -26.22 7.42
C GLU A 22 19.99 -27.19 7.41
N LEU A 23 19.88 -28.06 8.43
CA LEU A 23 18.74 -28.97 8.58
C LEU A 23 17.42 -28.23 8.84
N ARG A 24 17.45 -27.11 9.58
CA ARG A 24 16.28 -26.25 9.81
C ARG A 24 15.84 -25.55 8.52
N ILE A 25 16.78 -24.99 7.76
CA ILE A 25 16.50 -24.37 6.45
C ILE A 25 15.92 -25.39 5.48
N LYS A 26 16.49 -26.61 5.42
CA LYS A 26 15.94 -27.69 4.58
C LYS A 26 14.54 -28.13 4.99
N ASN A 27 14.22 -28.13 6.29
CA ASN A 27 12.86 -28.45 6.77
C ASN A 27 11.85 -27.32 6.51
N ILE A 28 12.28 -26.06 6.51
CA ILE A 28 11.44 -24.91 6.14
C ILE A 28 11.12 -24.94 4.65
N LEU A 29 12.13 -25.14 3.80
CA LEU A 29 11.98 -25.15 2.33
C LEU A 29 11.22 -26.38 1.79
N THR A 30 11.07 -27.45 2.58
CA THR A 30 10.33 -28.64 2.14
C THR A 30 8.87 -28.67 2.58
N GLY A 31 8.41 -27.67 3.35
CA GLY A 31 7.03 -27.56 3.83
C GLY A 31 6.55 -28.79 4.64
N PRO A 32 5.37 -28.73 5.28
CA PRO A 32 4.82 -29.89 5.96
C PRO A 32 4.48 -31.00 4.94
N LYS A 33 5.21 -32.12 4.99
CA LYS A 33 5.04 -33.30 4.09
C LYS A 33 3.69 -34.03 4.21
N LYS A 34 2.77 -33.54 5.03
CA LYS A 34 1.40 -34.05 5.15
C LYS A 34 0.45 -32.86 5.12
N ARG A 35 -0.47 -32.86 4.16
CA ARG A 35 -1.63 -31.98 4.18
C ARG A 35 -2.38 -32.21 5.50
N PRO A 36 -2.79 -31.16 6.23
CA PRO A 36 -3.66 -31.35 7.38
C PRO A 36 -4.92 -32.11 6.92
N PRO A 37 -5.44 -33.04 7.74
CA PRO A 37 -6.66 -33.77 7.40
C PRO A 37 -7.77 -32.77 7.11
N ALA A 38 -8.55 -32.97 6.05
CA ALA A 38 -9.62 -32.04 5.66
C ALA A 38 -10.58 -31.70 6.81
N LEU A 39 -10.79 -32.64 7.74
CA LEU A 39 -11.58 -32.44 8.95
C LEU A 39 -10.97 -31.44 9.94
N PHE A 40 -9.65 -31.31 10.00
CA PHE A 40 -8.97 -30.32 10.84
C PHE A 40 -9.12 -28.91 10.26
N LEU A 41 -9.04 -28.78 8.93
CA LEU A 41 -9.32 -27.52 8.22
C LEU A 41 -10.79 -27.12 8.41
N ALA A 42 -11.73 -28.04 8.22
CA ALA A 42 -13.16 -27.79 8.46
C ALA A 42 -13.45 -27.41 9.92
N ALA A 43 -12.78 -28.05 10.89
CA ALA A 43 -12.90 -27.70 12.31
C ALA A 43 -12.30 -26.33 12.63
N MET A 44 -11.18 -25.95 12.02
CA MET A 44 -10.62 -24.59 12.16
C MET A 44 -11.52 -23.54 11.51
N PHE A 45 -12.11 -23.82 10.35
CA PHE A 45 -13.11 -22.95 9.72
C PHE A 45 -14.34 -22.77 10.61
N ALA A 46 -14.84 -23.85 11.21
CA ALA A 46 -15.94 -23.77 12.18
C ALA A 46 -15.54 -22.95 13.41
N VAL A 47 -14.32 -23.13 13.94
CA VAL A 47 -13.83 -22.29 15.04
C VAL A 47 -13.78 -20.82 14.63
N CYS A 48 -13.26 -20.46 13.45
CA CYS A 48 -13.26 -19.07 12.98
C CYS A 48 -14.67 -18.49 12.82
N LEU A 49 -15.63 -19.27 12.29
CA LEU A 49 -17.03 -18.86 12.14
C LEU A 49 -17.75 -18.67 13.49
N PHE A 50 -17.45 -19.50 14.50
CA PHE A 50 -18.07 -19.41 15.83
C PHE A 50 -17.30 -18.53 16.83
N CYS A 51 -16.05 -18.16 16.57
CA CYS A 51 -15.27 -17.28 17.45
C CYS A 51 -15.64 -15.81 17.33
N GLY A 52 -16.29 -15.38 16.25
CA GLY A 52 -16.86 -14.03 16.14
C GLY A 52 -17.95 -13.74 17.17
N ASN A 53 -18.70 -14.77 17.58
CA ASN A 53 -19.79 -14.64 18.56
C ASN A 53 -19.35 -14.70 20.04
N LEU A 54 -18.05 -14.80 20.35
CA LEU A 54 -17.58 -14.98 21.73
C LEU A 54 -17.19 -13.67 22.45
N VAL A 55 -17.20 -12.53 21.77
CA VAL A 55 -16.81 -11.23 22.38
C VAL A 55 -18.03 -10.40 22.82
N SER A 56 -19.25 -10.75 22.40
CA SER A 56 -20.48 -10.07 22.83
C SER A 56 -21.17 -10.82 23.98
N CYS A 57 -20.51 -10.87 25.14
CA CYS A 57 -21.14 -11.31 26.39
C CYS A 57 -20.74 -10.33 27.50
N GLN A 58 -21.20 -9.08 27.41
CA GLN A 58 -21.45 -8.32 28.64
C GLN A 58 -22.76 -8.85 29.24
N ALA A 59 -22.64 -9.47 30.42
CA ALA A 59 -23.76 -10.05 31.14
C ALA A 59 -24.78 -8.96 31.52
N ALA A 60 -25.84 -8.83 30.72
CA ALA A 60 -27.06 -8.19 31.15
C ALA A 60 -27.78 -9.11 32.16
N GLU A 61 -28.22 -8.51 33.26
CA GLU A 61 -28.88 -9.17 34.38
C GLU A 61 -30.16 -9.92 33.91
N ALA A 62 -30.34 -11.15 34.39
CA ALA A 62 -31.29 -12.13 33.83
C ALA A 62 -32.76 -11.67 33.85
N GLU A 63 -33.35 -11.52 32.65
CA GLU A 63 -34.79 -11.57 32.45
C GLU A 63 -35.32 -13.02 32.56
N PRO A 64 -36.60 -13.23 32.93
CA PRO A 64 -37.17 -14.55 33.14
C PRO A 64 -37.16 -15.38 31.84
N PRO A 65 -37.17 -16.72 31.92
CA PRO A 65 -36.94 -17.57 30.75
C PRO A 65 -37.98 -17.30 29.67
N HIS A 66 -37.47 -16.83 28.53
CA HIS A 66 -38.24 -16.67 27.31
C HIS A 66 -38.82 -18.04 26.93
N PRO A 67 -40.12 -18.16 26.60
CA PRO A 67 -40.65 -19.42 26.11
C PRO A 67 -39.92 -19.80 24.83
N ASP A 68 -39.55 -21.09 24.71
CA ASP A 68 -39.13 -21.70 23.45
C ASP A 68 -40.31 -21.58 22.46
N ILE A 69 -40.36 -20.47 21.72
CA ILE A 69 -41.21 -20.34 20.54
C ILE A 69 -40.45 -21.05 19.43
N PRO A 70 -40.97 -22.16 18.87
CA PRO A 70 -40.44 -22.67 17.62
C PRO A 70 -40.69 -21.56 16.59
N VAL A 71 -39.62 -20.96 16.06
CA VAL A 71 -39.74 -20.09 14.89
C VAL A 71 -40.42 -20.94 13.81
N ASP A 72 -41.65 -20.59 13.47
CA ASP A 72 -42.43 -21.28 12.44
C ASP A 72 -41.86 -20.86 11.09
N TRP A 73 -40.76 -21.51 10.70
CA TRP A 73 -40.06 -21.30 9.44
C TRP A 73 -40.98 -21.46 8.21
N GLU A 74 -42.15 -22.12 8.37
CA GLU A 74 -43.13 -22.32 7.29
C GLU A 74 -44.08 -21.13 7.10
N ASN A 75 -44.11 -20.14 8.01
CA ASN A 75 -44.99 -18.95 7.95
C ASN A 75 -44.24 -17.61 8.11
N LEU A 76 -42.97 -17.55 7.72
CA LEU A 76 -42.24 -16.29 7.67
C LEU A 76 -42.82 -15.38 6.58
N THR A 77 -42.89 -14.08 6.88
CA THR A 77 -43.18 -13.06 5.86
C THR A 77 -42.14 -13.14 4.74
N GLU A 78 -42.55 -12.85 3.50
CA GLU A 78 -41.62 -12.83 2.36
C GLU A 78 -40.41 -11.94 2.68
N PRO A 79 -39.18 -12.38 2.37
CA PRO A 79 -37.98 -11.62 2.68
C PRO A 79 -37.95 -10.34 1.86
N ASP A 80 -37.58 -9.23 2.49
CA ASP A 80 -37.24 -8.02 1.76
C ASP A 80 -35.80 -8.12 1.24
N LEU A 81 -35.67 -8.55 -0.01
CA LEU A 81 -34.40 -8.66 -0.73
C LEU A 81 -34.09 -7.41 -1.58
N THR A 82 -34.81 -6.30 -1.37
CA THR A 82 -34.64 -5.10 -2.19
C THR A 82 -33.41 -4.30 -1.77
N LEU A 83 -32.56 -3.96 -2.75
CA LEU A 83 -31.44 -3.05 -2.55
C LEU A 83 -31.88 -1.61 -2.77
N ALA A 84 -31.32 -0.69 -1.99
CA ALA A 84 -31.55 0.73 -2.16
C ALA A 84 -31.06 1.18 -3.56
N PRO A 85 -31.81 2.02 -4.28
CA PRO A 85 -31.36 2.54 -5.56
C PRO A 85 -30.18 3.50 -5.36
N VAL A 86 -29.10 3.28 -6.09
CA VAL A 86 -27.88 4.10 -6.03
C VAL A 86 -27.66 4.83 -7.35
N ASP A 87 -27.51 6.15 -7.29
CA ASP A 87 -27.01 6.94 -8.41
C ASP A 87 -25.49 6.89 -8.43
N TRP A 88 -24.96 5.87 -9.10
CA TRP A 88 -23.52 5.63 -9.16
C TRP A 88 -22.71 6.72 -9.85
N ASP A 89 -23.34 7.53 -10.70
CA ASP A 89 -22.66 8.63 -11.39
C ASP A 89 -22.52 9.86 -10.50
N SER A 90 -23.25 9.88 -9.37
CA SER A 90 -23.21 10.94 -8.37
C SER A 90 -22.24 10.68 -7.21
N LEU A 91 -21.72 9.45 -7.09
CA LEU A 91 -20.80 9.09 -6.01
C LEU A 91 -19.41 9.72 -6.24
N PRO A 92 -18.76 10.23 -5.19
CA PRO A 92 -17.39 10.73 -5.29
C PRO A 92 -16.46 9.62 -5.80
N THR A 93 -15.58 9.96 -6.75
CA THR A 93 -14.60 9.03 -7.31
C THR A 93 -13.22 9.73 -7.44
N PRO A 94 -12.18 9.25 -6.71
CA PRO A 94 -12.26 8.27 -5.63
C PRO A 94 -13.12 8.78 -4.46
N PHE A 95 -13.73 7.86 -3.71
CA PHE A 95 -14.50 8.23 -2.52
C PHE A 95 -13.52 8.49 -1.38
N GLU A 96 -13.27 9.77 -1.09
CA GLU A 96 -12.58 10.20 0.12
C GLU A 96 -13.65 10.54 1.17
N PRO A 97 -14.01 9.61 2.07
CA PRO A 97 -14.87 9.97 3.17
C PRO A 97 -14.16 11.05 3.98
N ASP A 98 -14.92 12.03 4.46
CA ASP A 98 -14.46 13.00 5.46
C ASP A 98 -14.30 12.33 6.84
N ALA A 99 -13.65 11.16 6.87
CA ALA A 99 -13.51 10.32 8.03
C ALA A 99 -12.52 10.94 9.02
N LEU A 100 -12.83 10.84 10.31
CA LEU A 100 -11.94 11.27 11.37
C LEU A 100 -11.38 10.05 12.10
N TYR A 101 -10.05 9.99 12.20
CA TYR A 101 -9.31 8.87 12.77
C TYR A 101 -8.78 9.25 14.16
N THR A 102 -9.06 8.43 15.17
CA THR A 102 -8.58 8.64 16.54
C THR A 102 -7.89 7.40 17.06
N LEU A 103 -6.58 7.51 17.36
CA LEU A 103 -5.82 6.44 18.01
C LEU A 103 -6.24 6.31 19.48
N GLU A 104 -6.68 5.12 19.87
CA GLU A 104 -7.10 4.79 21.22
C GLU A 104 -5.95 4.22 22.07
N GLU A 105 -6.11 4.21 23.40
CA GLU A 105 -5.10 3.72 24.35
C GLU A 105 -4.76 2.22 24.16
N ASN A 106 -5.71 1.44 23.63
CA ASN A 106 -5.55 0.01 23.32
C ASN A 106 -4.77 -0.23 22.00
N GLY A 107 -4.47 0.84 21.24
CA GLY A 107 -3.81 0.79 19.94
C GLY A 107 -4.74 0.67 18.74
N ASN A 108 -6.05 0.52 18.94
CA ASN A 108 -7.06 0.55 17.87
C ASN A 108 -7.24 1.99 17.34
N VAL A 109 -7.85 2.12 16.16
CA VAL A 109 -8.23 3.42 15.62
C VAL A 109 -9.74 3.47 15.43
N LEU A 110 -10.38 4.37 16.18
CA LEU A 110 -11.79 4.69 16.01
C LEU A 110 -11.95 5.60 14.78
N ILE A 111 -12.87 5.24 13.88
CA ILE A 111 -13.16 6.00 12.67
C ILE A 111 -14.59 6.57 12.78
N THR A 112 -14.71 7.89 12.69
CA THR A 112 -15.99 8.60 12.85
C THR A 112 -16.31 9.49 11.64
N ASN A 113 -17.45 10.18 11.67
CA ASN A 113 -18.00 10.97 10.56
C ASN A 113 -18.45 10.11 9.36
N LEU A 114 -18.92 8.89 9.63
CA LEU A 114 -19.42 7.93 8.64
C LEU A 114 -20.94 7.66 8.82
N GLY A 115 -21.69 8.69 9.23
CA GLY A 115 -23.11 8.55 9.56
C GLY A 115 -23.33 7.85 10.91
N ASP A 116 -24.30 6.94 10.96
CA ASP A 116 -24.63 6.15 12.16
C ASP A 116 -23.75 4.88 12.30
N ALA A 117 -22.82 4.67 11.38
CA ALA A 117 -21.92 3.51 11.41
C ALA A 117 -20.97 3.58 12.61
N ILE A 118 -20.78 2.44 13.27
CA ILE A 118 -19.65 2.22 14.17
C ILE A 118 -18.54 1.62 13.33
N VAL A 119 -17.36 2.23 13.28
CA VAL A 119 -16.23 1.73 12.49
C VAL A 119 -14.94 1.81 13.31
N GLU A 120 -14.21 0.70 13.38
CA GLU A 120 -13.00 0.60 14.19
C GLU A 120 -11.95 -0.29 13.49
N TRP A 121 -10.74 0.23 13.37
CA TRP A 121 -9.57 -0.55 12.99
C TRP A 121 -9.01 -1.26 14.21
N ASN A 122 -9.28 -2.56 14.29
CA ASN A 122 -8.85 -3.42 15.37
C ASN A 122 -7.44 -3.92 15.11
N ARG A 123 -6.51 -3.62 16.02
CA ARG A 123 -5.11 -4.03 15.93
C ARG A 123 -4.82 -5.11 16.97
N SER A 124 -4.35 -6.26 16.50
CA SER A 124 -4.11 -7.40 17.38
C SER A 124 -2.90 -8.23 16.92
N SER A 125 -2.30 -8.96 17.86
CA SER A 125 -1.21 -9.90 17.54
C SER A 125 -1.61 -11.02 16.58
N THR A 126 -2.91 -11.26 16.39
CA THR A 126 -3.47 -12.29 15.52
C THR A 126 -3.86 -11.79 14.14
N GLY A 127 -3.71 -10.48 13.88
CA GLY A 127 -4.06 -9.83 12.64
C GLY A 127 -4.88 -8.56 12.89
N ASN A 128 -4.72 -7.58 12.01
CA ASN A 128 -5.52 -6.36 12.02
C ASN A 128 -6.73 -6.54 11.10
N PHE A 129 -7.86 -5.96 11.47
CA PHE A 129 -9.07 -5.96 10.65
C PHE A 129 -9.91 -4.71 10.97
N LEU A 130 -10.65 -4.24 9.98
CA LEU A 130 -11.65 -3.21 10.16
C LEU A 130 -12.94 -3.90 10.59
N TYR A 131 -13.50 -3.48 11.71
CA TYR A 131 -14.86 -3.82 12.11
C TYR A 131 -15.79 -2.67 11.73
N PHE A 132 -16.99 -2.99 11.27
CA PHE A 132 -18.06 -2.01 11.13
C PHE A 132 -19.42 -2.60 11.48
N ALA A 133 -20.31 -1.76 11.98
CA ALA A 133 -21.68 -2.15 12.32
C ALA A 133 -22.67 -1.01 12.12
N GLN A 134 -23.96 -1.37 12.17
CA GLN A 134 -25.13 -0.53 11.89
C GLN A 134 -25.32 -0.25 10.40
N ASP A 135 -25.62 0.97 9.99
CA ASP A 135 -25.91 1.31 8.59
C ASP A 135 -24.61 1.34 7.76
N PRO A 136 -24.44 0.44 6.76
CA PRO A 136 -23.23 0.37 5.96
C PRO A 136 -23.21 1.36 4.80
N ALA A 137 -24.14 2.32 4.71
CA ALA A 137 -24.27 3.25 3.59
C ALA A 137 -22.94 3.94 3.18
N PHE A 138 -22.02 4.13 4.12
CA PHE A 138 -20.70 4.73 3.85
C PHE A 138 -19.84 3.90 2.88
N CYS A 139 -19.93 2.57 2.90
CA CYS A 139 -19.17 1.68 2.00
C CYS A 139 -20.06 0.85 1.07
N CYS A 140 -21.33 0.66 1.40
CA CYS A 140 -22.29 -0.09 0.61
C CYS A 140 -23.64 0.65 0.54
N PRO A 141 -23.77 1.69 -0.30
CA PRO A 141 -24.98 2.51 -0.40
C PRO A 141 -26.24 1.71 -0.76
N SER A 142 -26.09 0.58 -1.46
CA SER A 142 -27.18 -0.32 -1.81
C SER A 142 -27.81 -1.04 -0.60
N LEU A 143 -27.09 -1.09 0.52
CA LEU A 143 -27.55 -1.61 1.80
C LEU A 143 -27.96 -0.49 2.77
N ALA A 144 -28.09 0.75 2.32
CA ALA A 144 -28.47 1.88 3.16
C ALA A 144 -29.75 1.60 3.96
N GLY A 145 -29.73 1.92 5.25
CA GLY A 145 -30.82 1.69 6.20
C GLY A 145 -30.95 0.24 6.70
N ARG A 146 -30.11 -0.69 6.25
CA ARG A 146 -30.05 -2.05 6.80
C ARG A 146 -29.12 -2.06 8.02
N ALA A 147 -29.48 -2.81 9.05
CA ALA A 147 -28.57 -3.08 10.16
C ALA A 147 -27.61 -4.20 9.76
N VAL A 148 -26.30 -3.94 9.81
CA VAL A 148 -25.28 -4.93 9.49
C VAL A 148 -24.22 -5.05 10.59
N GLU A 149 -23.51 -6.16 10.56
CA GLU A 149 -22.18 -6.31 11.13
C GLU A 149 -21.24 -6.78 10.03
N GLY A 150 -20.07 -6.18 9.94
CA GLY A 150 -19.13 -6.50 8.89
C GLY A 150 -17.68 -6.34 9.32
N SER A 151 -16.82 -6.92 8.49
CA SER A 151 -15.39 -6.78 8.64
C SER A 151 -14.68 -6.73 7.30
N ALA A 152 -13.53 -6.07 7.28
CA ALA A 152 -12.61 -6.07 6.16
C ALA A 152 -11.18 -6.29 6.64
N LEU A 153 -10.36 -6.96 5.83
CA LEU A 153 -8.94 -7.16 6.11
C LEU A 153 -8.12 -7.31 4.83
N TRP A 154 -6.83 -7.02 4.94
CA TRP A 154 -5.87 -7.27 3.87
C TRP A 154 -5.55 -8.75 3.75
N GLN A 155 -5.60 -9.27 2.54
CA GLN A 155 -5.26 -10.64 2.20
C GLN A 155 -4.34 -10.66 0.97
N SER A 156 -3.02 -10.64 1.19
CA SER A 156 -2.01 -10.83 0.13
C SER A 156 -2.22 -9.97 -1.13
N GLY A 157 -2.40 -8.66 -0.97
CA GLY A 157 -2.65 -7.74 -2.10
C GLY A 157 -4.11 -7.70 -2.57
N ALA A 158 -5.04 -8.24 -1.79
CA ALA A 158 -6.47 -8.11 -1.96
C ALA A 158 -7.13 -7.62 -0.66
N VAL A 159 -8.37 -7.13 -0.77
CA VAL A 159 -9.26 -6.85 0.36
C VAL A 159 -10.29 -7.96 0.44
N SER A 160 -10.38 -8.60 1.59
CA SER A 160 -11.46 -9.54 1.91
C SER A 160 -12.51 -8.80 2.75
N VAL A 161 -13.78 -8.94 2.37
CA VAL A 161 -14.92 -8.29 3.03
C VAL A 161 -15.95 -9.35 3.40
N SER A 162 -16.49 -9.25 4.61
CA SER A 162 -17.61 -10.05 5.09
C SER A 162 -18.67 -9.11 5.68
N ILE A 163 -19.93 -9.30 5.30
CA ILE A 163 -21.07 -8.53 5.79
C ILE A 163 -22.19 -9.50 6.17
N SER A 164 -22.62 -9.44 7.42
CA SER A 164 -23.85 -10.06 7.92
C SER A 164 -24.94 -8.99 7.97
N VAL A 165 -26.04 -9.23 7.28
CA VAL A 165 -27.18 -8.31 7.22
C VAL A 165 -28.32 -8.89 8.05
N ASN A 166 -28.89 -8.07 8.93
CA ASN A 166 -29.99 -8.47 9.77
C ASN A 166 -31.21 -8.86 8.93
N ASP A 167 -31.77 -10.02 9.23
CA ASP A 167 -33.12 -10.39 8.85
C ASP A 167 -34.03 -10.19 10.07
N ASP A 168 -34.89 -9.16 10.02
CA ASP A 168 -35.79 -8.81 11.14
C ASP A 168 -36.76 -9.95 11.54
N ARG A 169 -36.86 -11.00 10.72
CA ARG A 169 -37.63 -12.21 11.01
C ARG A 169 -36.92 -13.12 12.03
N LEU A 170 -35.61 -12.97 12.19
CA LEU A 170 -34.79 -13.69 13.15
C LEU A 170 -34.81 -12.93 14.48
N GLU A 171 -35.77 -13.24 15.35
CA GLU A 171 -35.89 -12.66 16.70
C GLU A 171 -34.88 -13.27 17.70
N ASP A 172 -33.63 -13.53 17.30
CA ASP A 172 -32.61 -14.16 18.16
C ASP A 172 -31.63 -13.17 18.82
N GLY A 173 -31.76 -11.89 18.48
CA GLY A 173 -30.93 -10.81 19.02
C GLY A 173 -29.52 -10.72 18.43
N THR A 174 -29.21 -11.51 17.39
CA THR A 174 -27.97 -11.44 16.64
C THR A 174 -28.20 -10.84 15.26
N ILE A 175 -27.23 -10.06 14.76
CA ILE A 175 -27.27 -9.57 13.38
C ILE A 175 -26.92 -10.74 12.46
N GLY A 176 -27.95 -11.40 11.91
CA GLY A 176 -27.83 -12.59 11.10
C GLY A 176 -28.96 -12.72 10.09
N GLY A 177 -28.89 -13.70 9.19
CA GLY A 177 -29.92 -13.97 8.19
C GLY A 177 -29.40 -13.95 6.76
N TYR A 178 -28.61 -12.95 6.37
CA TYR A 178 -27.93 -12.92 5.08
C TYR A 178 -26.43 -12.67 5.24
N HIS A 179 -25.61 -13.45 4.54
CA HIS A 179 -24.16 -13.31 4.57
C HIS A 179 -23.62 -13.04 3.18
N LEU A 180 -22.82 -11.98 3.08
CA LEU A 180 -22.17 -11.54 1.86
C LEU A 180 -20.66 -11.57 2.10
N GLN A 181 -19.95 -12.34 1.29
CA GLN A 181 -18.50 -12.43 1.34
C GLN A 181 -17.93 -12.19 -0.03
N PHE A 182 -16.87 -11.40 -0.13
CA PHE A 182 -16.15 -11.22 -1.39
C PHE A 182 -14.70 -10.81 -1.18
N VAL A 183 -13.89 -11.02 -2.23
CA VAL A 183 -12.48 -10.65 -2.27
C VAL A 183 -12.22 -9.85 -3.55
N ALA A 184 -11.60 -8.69 -3.42
CA ALA A 184 -11.22 -7.84 -4.55
C ALA A 184 -9.70 -7.59 -4.55
N ALA A 185 -9.06 -7.78 -5.70
CA ALA A 185 -7.62 -7.51 -5.86
C ALA A 185 -7.34 -6.00 -5.79
N CYS A 186 -6.30 -5.55 -5.07
CA CYS A 186 -6.01 -4.12 -4.96
C CYS A 186 -5.35 -3.55 -6.23
N SER A 187 -4.76 -4.42 -7.06
CA SER A 187 -4.02 -4.01 -8.26
C SER A 187 -4.91 -3.42 -9.35
N ASP A 188 -6.12 -3.95 -9.49
CA ASP A 188 -7.06 -3.59 -10.58
C ASP A 188 -8.53 -3.62 -10.13
N TRP A 189 -8.77 -3.83 -8.82
CA TRP A 189 -10.09 -3.99 -8.22
C TRP A 189 -10.95 -5.10 -8.83
N THR A 190 -10.34 -6.09 -9.48
CA THR A 190 -11.08 -7.26 -9.96
C THR A 190 -11.62 -8.07 -8.77
N VAL A 191 -12.93 -8.34 -8.76
CA VAL A 191 -13.57 -9.27 -7.81
C VAL A 191 -13.11 -10.70 -8.14
N LEU A 192 -12.34 -11.29 -7.24
CA LEU A 192 -11.73 -12.62 -7.37
C LEU A 192 -12.72 -13.72 -6.96
N GLU A 193 -13.41 -13.50 -5.84
CA GLU A 193 -14.31 -14.45 -5.21
C GLU A 193 -15.52 -13.69 -4.64
N SER A 194 -16.70 -14.31 -4.66
CA SER A 194 -17.90 -13.80 -4.01
C SER A 194 -18.84 -14.95 -3.65
N GLU A 195 -19.43 -14.91 -2.47
CA GLU A 195 -20.40 -15.86 -1.96
C GLU A 195 -21.52 -15.12 -1.23
N PHE A 196 -22.77 -15.49 -1.52
CA PHE A 196 -23.97 -14.92 -0.91
C PHE A 196 -24.82 -16.07 -0.38
N THR A 197 -25.13 -16.04 0.91
CA THR A 197 -25.93 -17.08 1.56
C THR A 197 -27.02 -16.49 2.44
N SER A 198 -27.99 -17.32 2.80
CA SER A 198 -29.05 -17.01 3.75
C SER A 198 -29.23 -18.17 4.73
N ASP A 199 -29.44 -17.84 6.00
CA ASP A 199 -29.70 -18.83 7.05
C ASP A 199 -31.05 -19.52 6.87
N VAL A 200 -32.03 -18.80 6.31
CA VAL A 200 -33.40 -19.28 6.08
C VAL A 200 -33.51 -20.00 4.72
N GLY A 201 -32.64 -19.67 3.77
CA GLY A 201 -32.55 -20.34 2.47
C GLY A 201 -33.67 -19.98 1.49
N ASP A 202 -34.39 -18.88 1.73
CA ASP A 202 -35.51 -18.39 0.92
C ASP A 202 -35.11 -17.27 -0.08
N GLY A 203 -33.82 -17.00 -0.20
CA GLY A 203 -33.23 -16.09 -1.18
C GLY A 203 -31.85 -15.62 -0.75
N THR A 204 -31.24 -14.74 -1.55
CA THR A 204 -29.93 -14.14 -1.27
C THR A 204 -29.96 -12.64 -1.55
N LEU A 205 -29.31 -11.86 -0.69
CA LEU A 205 -28.93 -10.49 -0.98
C LEU A 205 -27.62 -10.51 -1.78
N GLU A 206 -27.69 -10.22 -3.07
CA GLU A 206 -26.54 -10.28 -3.96
C GLU A 206 -26.08 -8.88 -4.37
N LEU A 207 -24.81 -8.58 -4.12
CA LEU A 207 -24.16 -7.39 -4.64
C LEU A 207 -23.65 -7.66 -6.06
N SER A 208 -23.87 -6.70 -6.95
CA SER A 208 -23.19 -6.64 -8.23
C SER A 208 -21.68 -6.44 -8.04
N LYS A 209 -20.91 -6.75 -9.09
CA LYS A 209 -19.47 -6.47 -9.10
C LYS A 209 -19.15 -5.01 -8.85
N LYS A 210 -19.95 -4.09 -9.37
CA LYS A 210 -19.74 -2.64 -9.19
C LYS A 210 -19.85 -2.24 -7.71
N GLU A 211 -20.83 -2.81 -7.00
CA GLU A 211 -21.02 -2.58 -5.57
C GLU A 211 -19.88 -3.16 -4.73
N MET A 212 -19.45 -4.39 -5.04
CA MET A 212 -18.33 -5.02 -4.35
C MET A 212 -17.02 -4.25 -4.54
N VAL A 213 -16.74 -3.79 -5.76
CA VAL A 213 -15.58 -2.95 -6.08
C VAL A 213 -15.59 -1.67 -5.27
N TYR A 214 -16.72 -0.96 -5.27
CA TYR A 214 -16.86 0.29 -4.52
C TYR A 214 -16.65 0.06 -3.02
N ALA A 215 -17.31 -0.93 -2.43
CA ALA A 215 -17.13 -1.26 -1.02
C ALA A 215 -15.68 -1.63 -0.69
N ALA A 216 -15.03 -2.44 -1.52
CA ALA A 216 -13.63 -2.80 -1.33
C ALA A 216 -12.70 -1.57 -1.35
N GLN A 217 -12.92 -0.63 -2.26
CA GLN A 217 -12.13 0.61 -2.36
C GLN A 217 -12.30 1.47 -1.11
N VAL A 218 -13.55 1.74 -0.70
CA VAL A 218 -13.81 2.54 0.51
C VAL A 218 -13.18 1.90 1.74
N LEU A 219 -13.37 0.59 1.92
CA LEU A 219 -12.84 -0.13 3.09
C LEU A 219 -11.30 -0.18 3.04
N ALA A 220 -10.69 -0.33 1.86
CA ALA A 220 -9.24 -0.26 1.68
C ALA A 220 -8.67 1.08 2.13
N ASP A 221 -9.32 2.17 1.74
CA ASP A 221 -8.89 3.54 2.08
C ASP A 221 -9.01 3.78 3.59
N LEU A 222 -10.12 3.39 4.21
CA LEU A 222 -10.27 3.47 5.67
C LEU A 222 -9.21 2.66 6.42
N MET A 223 -8.94 1.43 5.98
CA MET A 223 -7.90 0.58 6.59
C MET A 223 -6.50 1.18 6.44
N ARG A 224 -6.19 1.76 5.27
CA ARG A 224 -4.91 2.40 4.98
C ARG A 224 -4.70 3.62 5.87
N GLU A 225 -5.65 4.54 5.92
CA GLU A 225 -5.58 5.74 6.76
C GLU A 225 -5.55 5.42 8.26
N ALA A 226 -6.29 4.38 8.68
CA ALA A 226 -6.24 3.92 10.06
C ALA A 226 -4.88 3.32 10.44
N GLU A 227 -4.24 2.55 9.55
CA GLU A 227 -2.90 2.01 9.83
C GLU A 227 -1.86 3.14 9.89
N TRP A 228 -1.94 4.14 8.99
CA TRP A 228 -1.12 5.36 9.07
C TRP A 228 -1.29 6.05 10.42
N THR A 229 -2.54 6.29 10.84
CA THR A 229 -2.85 6.91 12.13
C THR A 229 -2.27 6.12 13.32
N ALA A 230 -2.25 4.79 13.21
CA ALA A 230 -1.85 3.92 14.31
C ALA A 230 -0.34 3.66 14.41
N THR A 231 0.42 3.92 13.34
CA THR A 231 1.84 3.52 13.25
C THR A 231 2.79 4.63 12.94
N ALA A 232 2.32 5.70 12.32
CA ALA A 232 3.23 6.67 11.77
C ALA A 232 3.70 7.68 12.82
N ASP A 233 5.02 7.90 12.82
CA ASP A 233 5.59 9.11 13.38
C ASP A 233 5.30 10.27 12.44
N VAL A 234 4.82 11.38 12.99
CA VAL A 234 4.46 12.57 12.21
C VAL A 234 5.48 13.68 12.45
N THR A 235 6.08 14.14 11.36
CA THR A 235 6.94 15.32 11.34
C THR A 235 6.24 16.45 10.59
N VAL A 236 5.92 17.54 11.30
CA VAL A 236 5.49 18.79 10.65
C VAL A 236 6.74 19.47 10.10
N LEU A 237 6.82 19.60 8.78
CA LEU A 237 7.95 20.23 8.13
C LEU A 237 7.86 21.75 8.30
N PRO A 238 8.99 22.46 8.48
CA PRO A 238 8.97 23.89 8.81
C PRO A 238 8.61 24.81 7.63
N GLN A 239 8.62 24.29 6.40
CA GLN A 239 8.28 25.04 5.20
C GLN A 239 6.78 25.39 5.18
N GLN A 240 6.47 26.56 4.62
CA GLN A 240 5.11 27.07 4.46
C GLN A 240 4.97 27.58 3.02
N PRO A 241 4.93 26.68 2.02
CA PRO A 241 4.81 27.06 0.63
C PRO A 241 3.40 27.57 0.30
N ASP A 242 3.23 28.22 -0.85
CA ASP A 242 1.93 28.48 -1.52
C ASP A 242 1.90 27.72 -2.86
N LEU A 243 1.63 26.41 -2.76
CA LEU A 243 1.62 25.45 -3.85
C LEU A 243 0.39 25.59 -4.73
N ASN A 244 -0.75 26.05 -4.19
CA ASN A 244 -1.99 26.22 -4.94
C ASN A 244 -2.22 27.66 -5.47
N ARG A 245 -1.31 28.61 -5.16
CA ARG A 245 -1.30 30.02 -5.61
C ARG A 245 -2.47 30.84 -5.11
N ASN A 246 -3.03 30.53 -3.95
CA ASN A 246 -4.16 31.27 -3.40
C ASN A 246 -3.75 32.30 -2.31
N GLY A 247 -2.46 32.37 -1.98
CA GLY A 247 -1.91 33.28 -0.96
C GLY A 247 -2.06 32.80 0.48
N VAL A 248 -2.52 31.56 0.70
CA VAL A 248 -2.57 30.88 2.01
C VAL A 248 -1.46 29.83 2.03
N PRO A 249 -0.50 29.95 2.96
CA PRO A 249 0.54 28.93 3.03
C PRO A 249 0.00 27.57 3.48
N GLU A 250 0.44 26.50 2.83
CA GLU A 250 0.09 25.13 3.22
C GLU A 250 1.00 24.55 4.30
N GLU A 251 0.45 23.66 5.12
CA GLU A 251 1.20 22.88 6.10
C GLU A 251 1.65 21.57 5.46
N LEU A 252 2.93 21.22 5.62
CA LEU A 252 3.49 19.97 5.12
C LEU A 252 3.69 18.98 6.29
N ARG A 253 3.14 17.78 6.17
CA ARG A 253 3.33 16.70 7.15
C ARG A 253 3.97 15.50 6.47
N LEU A 254 5.09 15.04 7.01
CA LEU A 254 5.70 13.77 6.66
C LEU A 254 5.30 12.73 7.72
N PHE A 255 4.63 11.69 7.27
CA PHE A 255 4.31 10.50 8.04
C PHE A 255 5.32 9.42 7.69
N GLU A 256 5.85 8.74 8.70
CA GLU A 256 6.79 7.63 8.51
C GLU A 256 6.42 6.45 9.40
N HIS A 257 6.36 5.25 8.82
CA HIS A 257 6.26 4.00 9.58
C HIS A 257 7.26 2.97 9.05
N GLU A 258 7.28 1.77 9.65
CA GLU A 258 8.14 0.68 9.20
C GLU A 258 7.81 0.31 7.73
N GLY A 259 8.63 0.78 6.78
CA GLY A 259 8.54 0.41 5.37
C GLY A 259 8.01 1.47 4.40
N ALA A 260 7.48 2.61 4.86
CA ALA A 260 6.91 3.64 3.99
C ALA A 260 6.99 5.06 4.56
N GLN A 261 6.87 6.04 3.65
CA GLN A 261 6.66 7.45 3.95
C GLN A 261 5.43 7.97 3.19
N ARG A 262 4.72 8.93 3.79
CA ARG A 262 3.66 9.70 3.14
C ARG A 262 3.84 11.19 3.41
N LEU A 263 3.76 11.99 2.36
CA LEU A 263 3.73 13.44 2.44
C LEU A 263 2.30 13.92 2.24
N ASP A 264 1.74 14.63 3.21
CA ASP A 264 0.49 15.36 3.07
C ASP A 264 0.75 16.86 2.99
N VAL A 265 0.06 17.52 2.05
CA VAL A 265 -0.04 18.97 1.91
C VAL A 265 -1.42 19.38 2.38
N LEU A 266 -1.50 20.20 3.43
CA LEU A 266 -2.76 20.58 4.05
C LEU A 266 -3.03 22.07 3.94
N GLU A 267 -4.26 22.41 3.60
CA GLU A 267 -4.81 23.75 3.73
C GLU A 267 -5.93 23.75 4.77
N ASN A 268 -5.80 24.61 5.80
CA ASN A 268 -6.79 24.71 6.90
C ASN A 268 -7.13 23.37 7.59
N GLY A 269 -6.18 22.42 7.61
CA GLY A 269 -6.34 21.10 8.22
C GLY A 269 -6.94 20.03 7.30
N THR A 270 -7.30 20.38 6.06
CA THR A 270 -7.74 19.43 5.03
C THR A 270 -6.59 19.10 4.10
N SER A 271 -6.35 17.82 3.85
CA SER A 271 -5.37 17.40 2.85
C SER A 271 -5.84 17.80 1.45
N ILE A 272 -5.00 18.53 0.71
CA ILE A 272 -5.25 18.94 -0.68
C ILE A 272 -4.39 18.15 -1.67
N TYR A 273 -3.37 17.46 -1.17
CA TYR A 273 -2.49 16.59 -1.93
C TYR A 273 -1.79 15.61 -0.98
N SER A 274 -1.61 14.38 -1.43
CA SER A 274 -0.83 13.37 -0.72
C SER A 274 0.01 12.57 -1.70
N GLU A 275 1.21 12.19 -1.30
CA GLU A 275 2.10 11.31 -2.05
C GLU A 275 2.73 10.28 -1.12
N GLU A 276 2.77 9.02 -1.55
CA GLU A 276 3.35 7.91 -0.80
C GLU A 276 4.61 7.35 -1.49
N GLY A 277 5.54 6.83 -0.69
CA GLY A 277 6.69 6.06 -1.15
C GLY A 277 6.95 4.89 -0.22
N VAL A 278 7.44 3.78 -0.75
CA VAL A 278 7.87 2.62 0.04
C VAL A 278 9.37 2.40 -0.12
N PHE A 279 10.04 1.83 0.89
CA PHE A 279 11.47 1.50 0.84
C PHE A 279 11.76 0.21 0.04
N ALA A 280 10.72 -0.45 -0.50
CA ALA A 280 10.91 -1.50 -1.48
C ALA A 280 11.14 -0.88 -2.86
N HIS A 281 12.20 -1.29 -3.56
CA HIS A 281 12.62 -0.74 -4.86
C HIS A 281 11.49 -0.56 -5.90
N ALA A 282 10.46 -1.40 -5.89
CA ALA A 282 9.33 -1.28 -6.82
C ALA A 282 8.43 -0.06 -6.57
N GLY A 283 8.52 0.57 -5.41
CA GLY A 283 7.72 1.76 -5.05
C GLY A 283 8.55 2.86 -4.40
N TYR A 284 9.82 2.97 -4.78
CA TYR A 284 10.62 4.17 -4.49
C TYR A 284 9.90 5.42 -5.01
N ASN A 285 9.92 6.47 -4.21
CA ASN A 285 9.42 7.79 -4.58
C ASN A 285 10.28 8.87 -3.94
N ALA A 286 10.43 10.02 -4.61
CA ALA A 286 11.15 11.17 -4.10
C ALA A 286 10.46 12.46 -4.51
N VAL A 287 10.11 13.27 -3.51
CA VAL A 287 9.41 14.55 -3.65
C VAL A 287 10.15 15.64 -2.89
N PHE A 288 10.32 16.78 -3.56
CA PHE A 288 11.03 17.94 -3.06
C PHE A 288 10.17 19.19 -3.20
N LEU A 289 10.30 20.14 -2.27
CA LEU A 289 9.81 21.50 -2.47
C LEU A 289 10.90 22.28 -3.20
N CYS A 290 10.61 22.75 -4.42
CA CYS A 290 11.51 23.53 -5.26
C CYS A 290 11.02 24.97 -5.34
N VAL A 291 11.89 25.94 -5.05
CA VAL A 291 11.53 27.38 -5.09
C VAL A 291 12.25 28.07 -6.23
N LEU A 292 11.53 28.45 -7.28
CA LEU A 292 12.10 29.11 -8.45
C LEU A 292 11.55 30.52 -8.57
N GLU A 293 12.43 31.52 -8.66
CA GLU A 293 12.06 32.93 -8.83
C GLU A 293 11.06 33.47 -7.77
N GLY A 294 11.00 32.83 -6.59
CA GLY A 294 10.09 33.17 -5.50
C GLY A 294 8.76 32.42 -5.50
N GLU A 295 8.59 31.47 -6.42
CA GLU A 295 7.39 30.64 -6.57
C GLU A 295 7.67 29.19 -6.11
N ASP A 296 6.71 28.58 -5.43
CA ASP A 296 6.83 27.26 -4.81
C ASP A 296 6.28 26.14 -5.70
N TYR A 297 7.06 25.08 -5.88
CA TYR A 297 6.67 23.93 -6.71
C TYR A 297 6.97 22.64 -5.98
N LEU A 298 6.22 21.59 -6.31
CA LEU A 298 6.65 20.23 -6.00
C LEU A 298 7.45 19.68 -7.19
N LEU A 299 8.59 19.10 -6.88
CA LEU A 299 9.44 18.36 -7.80
C LEU A 299 9.35 16.87 -7.44
N SER A 300 8.73 16.07 -8.31
CA SER A 300 8.82 14.61 -8.26
C SER A 300 9.98 14.16 -9.15
N TYR A 301 10.90 13.38 -8.60
CA TYR A 301 12.07 12.85 -9.30
C TYR A 301 12.16 11.34 -9.13
N SER A 302 12.38 10.63 -10.24
CA SER A 302 12.41 9.17 -10.25
C SER A 302 13.58 8.66 -11.10
N PRO A 303 14.73 8.38 -10.47
CA PRO A 303 15.80 7.58 -11.07
C PRO A 303 15.51 6.08 -10.85
N ILE A 304 15.41 5.32 -11.93
CA ILE A 304 15.08 3.90 -11.88
C ILE A 304 16.12 3.11 -12.69
N ILE A 305 16.55 1.97 -12.14
CA ILE A 305 17.38 1.00 -12.87
C ILE A 305 16.77 -0.39 -12.74
N TYR A 306 16.40 -0.98 -13.88
CA TYR A 306 15.94 -2.37 -13.95
C TYR A 306 16.73 -3.15 -14.98
N GLN A 307 17.40 -4.22 -14.55
CA GLN A 307 18.16 -5.09 -15.45
C GLN A 307 19.11 -4.31 -16.38
N TRP A 308 19.81 -3.31 -15.82
CA TRP A 308 20.74 -2.42 -16.55
C TRP A 308 20.09 -1.39 -17.48
N ASP A 309 18.77 -1.38 -17.60
CA ASP A 309 18.06 -0.27 -18.23
C ASP A 309 17.81 0.83 -17.21
N CYS A 310 18.31 2.02 -17.53
CA CYS A 310 18.14 3.22 -16.74
C CYS A 310 16.97 4.03 -17.29
N GLY A 311 16.10 4.49 -16.39
CA GLY A 311 15.00 5.40 -16.67
C GLY A 311 15.02 6.53 -15.66
N TYR A 312 15.20 7.75 -16.13
CA TYR A 312 15.25 8.95 -15.31
C TYR A 312 14.12 9.86 -15.76
N SER A 313 13.35 10.37 -14.82
CA SER A 313 12.29 11.33 -15.14
C SER A 313 12.03 12.26 -13.98
N TYR A 314 11.57 13.47 -14.29
CA TYR A 314 11.08 14.39 -13.29
C TYR A 314 9.84 15.12 -13.78
N GLN A 315 9.01 15.54 -12.83
CA GLN A 315 7.93 16.50 -13.05
C GLN A 315 7.99 17.60 -12.00
N LEU A 316 7.93 18.84 -12.45
CA LEU A 316 7.76 20.04 -11.64
C LEU A 316 6.32 20.52 -11.78
N PHE A 317 5.60 20.68 -10.68
CA PHE A 317 4.17 20.97 -10.71
C PHE A 317 3.68 21.84 -9.56
N THR A 318 2.51 22.46 -9.76
CA THR A 318 1.73 23.19 -8.74
C THR A 318 0.44 22.44 -8.41
N LEU A 319 -0.29 22.91 -7.40
CA LEU A 319 -1.60 22.39 -6.98
C LEU A 319 -2.74 23.38 -7.26
N GLU A 320 -2.56 24.27 -8.24
CA GLU A 320 -3.53 25.30 -8.59
C GLU A 320 -4.92 24.72 -8.88
N ASN A 321 -5.95 25.34 -8.32
CA ASN A 321 -7.35 24.89 -8.42
C ASN A 321 -7.59 23.47 -7.87
N GLY A 322 -6.76 23.01 -6.93
CA GLY A 322 -6.87 21.68 -6.34
C GLY A 322 -6.46 20.56 -7.31
N LEU A 323 -5.70 20.90 -8.36
CA LEU A 323 -5.26 19.94 -9.38
C LEU A 323 -3.74 20.00 -9.55
N ARG A 324 -3.13 18.82 -9.65
CA ARG A 324 -1.73 18.69 -10.07
C ARG A 324 -1.55 19.25 -11.48
N THR A 325 -0.86 20.38 -11.58
CA THR A 325 -0.58 21.06 -12.86
C THR A 325 0.92 21.02 -13.13
N VAL A 326 1.34 20.16 -14.06
CA VAL A 326 2.74 20.02 -14.47
C VAL A 326 3.16 21.23 -15.30
N VAL A 327 4.17 21.96 -14.82
CA VAL A 327 4.72 23.16 -15.48
C VAL A 327 6.01 22.87 -16.25
N ARG A 328 6.71 21.79 -15.89
CA ARG A 328 7.90 21.30 -16.58
C ARG A 328 8.06 19.80 -16.32
N GLU A 329 8.47 19.07 -17.33
CA GLU A 329 8.85 17.67 -17.20
C GLU A 329 9.98 17.35 -18.18
N ASN A 330 10.80 16.38 -17.82
CA ASN A 330 11.78 15.81 -18.73
C ASN A 330 11.99 14.33 -18.38
N GLY A 331 12.48 13.55 -19.34
CA GLY A 331 12.77 12.15 -19.14
C GLY A 331 13.84 11.64 -20.09
N LEU A 332 14.60 10.65 -19.62
CA LEU A 332 15.67 10.01 -20.34
C LEU A 332 15.66 8.52 -20.04
N SER A 333 15.97 7.70 -21.06
CA SER A 333 16.25 6.28 -20.86
C SER A 333 17.46 5.86 -21.66
N PHE A 334 18.32 5.06 -21.04
CA PHE A 334 19.56 4.57 -21.63
C PHE A 334 19.90 3.20 -21.03
N ASP A 335 20.73 2.45 -21.74
CA ASP A 335 21.19 1.12 -21.31
C ASP A 335 22.64 1.21 -20.82
N ILE A 336 23.00 0.47 -19.77
CA ILE A 336 24.39 0.37 -19.28
C ILE A 336 24.97 -1.05 -19.44
N ASN A 337 24.28 -1.96 -20.13
CA ASN A 337 24.70 -3.33 -20.41
C ASN A 337 25.44 -3.48 -21.75
N PHE A 338 26.62 -2.88 -21.84
CA PHE A 338 27.49 -2.98 -23.02
C PHE A 338 27.91 -4.40 -23.40
N GLN A 339 27.80 -5.38 -22.47
CA GLN A 339 28.14 -6.78 -22.74
C GLN A 339 27.08 -7.50 -23.58
N TRP A 340 25.87 -6.96 -23.65
CA TRP A 340 24.80 -7.58 -24.41
C TRP A 340 24.92 -7.24 -25.90
N PRO A 341 24.82 -8.22 -26.82
CA PRO A 341 24.94 -7.96 -28.26
C PRO A 341 23.90 -6.99 -28.83
N SER A 342 22.79 -6.79 -28.11
CA SER A 342 21.72 -5.85 -28.44
C SER A 342 21.69 -4.65 -27.48
N HIS A 343 22.84 -4.28 -26.90
CA HIS A 343 23.00 -3.05 -26.12
C HIS A 343 22.34 -1.88 -26.86
N ARG A 344 21.52 -1.12 -26.14
CA ARG A 344 20.76 0.02 -26.66
C ARG A 344 21.56 1.32 -26.57
N ASP A 345 20.90 2.45 -26.80
CA ASP A 345 21.52 3.77 -26.84
C ASP A 345 22.14 4.15 -25.48
N PHE A 346 23.39 4.61 -25.52
CA PHE A 346 24.08 5.31 -24.44
C PHE A 346 24.64 6.60 -25.03
N ASP A 347 24.04 7.74 -24.67
CA ASP A 347 24.41 9.08 -25.14
C ASP A 347 24.94 9.89 -23.94
N PRO A 348 26.27 9.99 -23.78
CA PRO A 348 26.88 10.76 -22.69
C PRO A 348 26.40 12.20 -22.62
N GLU A 349 26.19 12.85 -23.76
CA GLU A 349 25.76 14.24 -23.86
C GLU A 349 24.31 14.42 -23.40
N ALA A 350 23.42 13.50 -23.78
CA ALA A 350 22.04 13.53 -23.31
C ALA A 350 21.92 13.27 -21.81
N ILE A 351 22.72 12.31 -21.29
CA ILE A 351 22.77 12.00 -19.85
C ILE A 351 23.30 13.21 -19.06
N ASP A 352 24.41 13.80 -19.49
CA ASP A 352 24.99 14.99 -18.84
C ASP A 352 24.01 16.17 -18.84
N ALA A 353 23.35 16.44 -19.98
CA ALA A 353 22.37 17.51 -20.09
C ALA A 353 21.18 17.33 -19.14
N PHE A 354 20.64 16.11 -19.05
CA PHE A 354 19.55 15.80 -18.11
C PHE A 354 20.01 15.98 -16.66
N ILE A 355 21.19 15.47 -16.30
CA ILE A 355 21.70 15.55 -14.92
C ILE A 355 22.02 16.99 -14.51
N VAL A 356 22.56 17.80 -15.41
CA VAL A 356 22.74 19.24 -15.18
C VAL A 356 21.40 19.92 -14.92
N GLU A 357 20.36 19.60 -15.69
CA GLU A 357 19.04 20.19 -15.53
C GLU A 357 18.37 19.81 -14.20
N ILE A 358 18.33 18.52 -13.84
CA ILE A 358 17.72 18.08 -12.59
C ILE A 358 18.50 18.57 -11.37
N ASN A 359 19.84 18.61 -11.43
CA ASN A 359 20.65 19.14 -10.34
C ASN A 359 20.49 20.65 -10.15
N GLU A 360 20.22 21.41 -11.21
CA GLU A 360 19.81 22.81 -11.07
C GLU A 360 18.50 22.91 -10.28
N LEU A 361 17.48 22.12 -10.61
CA LEU A 361 16.21 22.10 -9.86
C LEU A 361 16.41 21.67 -8.40
N LEU A 362 17.17 20.59 -8.16
CA LEU A 362 17.50 20.09 -6.82
C LEU A 362 18.27 21.13 -5.98
N SER A 363 19.10 21.95 -6.61
CA SER A 363 19.85 23.01 -5.92
C SER A 363 18.97 24.12 -5.33
N HIS A 364 17.76 24.30 -5.88
CA HIS A 364 16.72 25.20 -5.37
C HIS A 364 15.68 24.48 -4.52
N SER A 365 15.96 23.24 -4.12
CA SER A 365 15.00 22.37 -3.46
C SER A 365 15.36 22.01 -2.02
N VAL A 366 14.35 21.59 -1.27
CA VAL A 366 14.48 20.88 0.00
C VAL A 366 13.74 19.55 -0.10
N GLN A 367 14.31 18.50 0.48
CA GLN A 367 13.71 17.16 0.49
C GLN A 367 12.49 17.14 1.42
N LEU A 368 11.36 16.63 0.93
CA LEU A 368 10.15 16.43 1.71
C LEU A 368 9.91 14.93 1.99
N LEU A 369 10.03 14.10 0.97
CA LEU A 369 9.85 12.64 1.02
C LEU A 369 10.91 12.01 0.12
N ASN A 370 11.57 10.94 0.58
CA ASN A 370 12.51 10.18 -0.24
C ASN A 370 12.66 8.77 0.30
N THR A 371 12.12 7.80 -0.42
CA THR A 371 12.27 6.37 -0.11
C THR A 371 13.23 5.66 -1.06
N ASP A 372 13.88 6.40 -1.96
CA ASP A 372 14.95 5.87 -2.81
C ASP A 372 16.27 5.84 -2.03
N ASP A 373 16.66 4.64 -1.59
CA ASP A 373 17.89 4.43 -0.81
C ASP A 373 19.16 4.83 -1.58
N ASP A 374 19.20 4.62 -2.89
CA ASP A 374 20.41 4.87 -3.68
C ASP A 374 20.57 6.37 -3.94
N LEU A 375 19.47 7.07 -4.21
CA LEU A 375 19.44 8.53 -4.28
C LEU A 375 19.76 9.16 -2.92
N THR A 376 19.19 8.64 -1.83
CA THR A 376 19.47 9.09 -0.45
C THR A 376 20.96 8.97 -0.12
N ARG A 377 21.57 7.81 -0.38
CA ARG A 377 23.03 7.62 -0.20
C ARG A 377 23.86 8.56 -1.05
N THR A 378 23.38 8.90 -2.24
CA THR A 378 24.05 9.87 -3.12
C THR A 378 24.05 11.25 -2.47
N PHE A 379 22.91 11.74 -1.99
CA PHE A 379 22.83 13.03 -1.30
C PHE A 379 23.64 13.08 -0.01
N GLU A 380 23.67 11.99 0.76
CA GLU A 380 24.51 11.89 1.96
C GLU A 380 26.00 11.95 1.62
N LYS A 381 26.43 11.25 0.57
CA LYS A 381 27.82 11.26 0.08
C LYS A 381 28.24 12.66 -0.36
N GLU A 382 27.40 13.36 -1.11
CA GLU A 382 27.70 14.70 -1.63
C GLU A 382 27.47 15.81 -0.59
N GLY A 383 26.71 15.53 0.48
CA GLY A 383 26.34 16.49 1.51
C GLY A 383 25.36 17.57 1.04
N ARG A 384 24.69 17.36 -0.09
CA ARG A 384 23.72 18.25 -0.73
C ARG A 384 22.80 17.47 -1.67
N LEU A 385 21.69 18.08 -2.10
CA LEU A 385 20.80 17.50 -3.11
C LEU A 385 21.46 17.61 -4.49
N GLU A 386 22.17 16.56 -4.86
CA GLU A 386 22.84 16.42 -6.16
C GLU A 386 22.90 14.94 -6.52
N ASP A 387 22.30 14.57 -7.65
CA ASP A 387 22.45 13.24 -8.21
C ASP A 387 23.72 13.18 -9.05
N THR A 388 24.64 12.30 -8.66
CA THR A 388 25.90 12.07 -9.35
C THR A 388 25.95 10.72 -10.04
N LEU A 389 24.79 10.11 -10.35
CA LEU A 389 24.66 8.81 -11.02
C LEU A 389 25.40 7.72 -10.24
N TRP A 390 24.86 7.32 -9.08
CA TRP A 390 25.49 6.35 -8.18
C TRP A 390 25.99 5.07 -8.86
N TRP A 391 25.31 4.62 -9.91
CA TRP A 391 25.63 3.40 -10.66
C TRP A 391 26.97 3.46 -11.41
N LEU A 392 27.52 4.66 -11.69
CA LEU A 392 28.84 4.80 -12.32
C LEU A 392 29.99 4.32 -11.41
N ASP A 393 29.77 4.25 -10.10
CA ASP A 393 30.81 3.88 -9.13
C ASP A 393 30.92 2.35 -8.94
N GLY A 394 30.04 1.56 -9.58
CA GLY A 394 29.94 0.10 -9.41
C GLY A 394 30.83 -0.76 -10.33
N TRP A 395 31.75 -0.16 -11.09
CA TRP A 395 32.40 -0.81 -12.24
C TRP A 395 33.89 -1.12 -12.10
N GLU A 396 34.46 -1.04 -10.89
CA GLU A 396 35.87 -1.37 -10.70
C GLU A 396 36.16 -2.86 -11.00
N PRO A 397 37.32 -3.19 -11.62
CA PRO A 397 38.39 -2.30 -12.08
C PRO A 397 38.21 -1.83 -13.54
N ILE A 398 37.07 -2.13 -14.19
CA ILE A 398 36.82 -1.82 -15.60
C ILE A 398 36.76 -0.30 -15.81
N PHE A 399 36.06 0.40 -14.93
CA PHE A 399 35.99 1.85 -14.89
C PHE A 399 36.10 2.34 -13.44
N VAL A 400 36.82 3.44 -13.25
CA VAL A 400 36.94 4.17 -11.98
C VAL A 400 36.67 5.63 -12.31
N ARG A 401 35.71 6.25 -11.63
CA ARG A 401 35.39 7.67 -11.82
C ARG A 401 36.59 8.54 -11.44
N ASP A 402 36.90 9.51 -12.29
CA ASP A 402 37.95 10.49 -12.06
C ASP A 402 37.35 11.77 -11.45
N PRO A 403 37.65 12.11 -10.18
CA PRO A 403 37.08 13.27 -9.52
C PRO A 403 37.56 14.61 -10.10
N ASP A 404 38.65 14.62 -10.88
CA ASP A 404 39.18 15.84 -11.51
C ASP A 404 38.52 16.12 -12.87
N LYS A 405 37.61 15.26 -13.35
CA LYS A 405 36.90 15.37 -14.62
C LYS A 405 35.44 15.76 -14.45
N THR A 406 34.87 16.37 -15.48
CA THR A 406 33.42 16.63 -15.52
C THR A 406 32.61 15.34 -15.62
N LEU A 407 31.30 15.42 -15.37
CA LEU A 407 30.40 14.29 -15.53
C LEU A 407 30.40 13.76 -16.98
N LEU A 408 30.25 14.65 -17.97
CA LEU A 408 30.37 14.28 -19.39
C LEU A 408 31.68 13.58 -19.74
N GLU A 409 32.82 14.05 -19.22
CA GLU A 409 34.11 13.41 -19.46
C GLU A 409 34.15 12.00 -18.86
N ASN A 410 33.64 11.83 -17.63
CA ASN A 410 33.52 10.53 -16.97
C ASN A 410 32.57 9.59 -17.73
N LEU A 411 31.42 10.08 -18.22
CA LEU A 411 30.47 9.28 -19.01
C LEU A 411 31.10 8.78 -20.32
N ARG A 412 31.85 9.64 -21.01
CA ARG A 412 32.58 9.25 -22.23
C ARG A 412 33.72 8.26 -21.94
N ASP A 413 34.41 8.40 -20.81
CA ASP A 413 35.43 7.43 -20.39
C ASP A 413 34.83 6.10 -19.97
N PHE A 414 33.67 6.12 -19.30
CA PHE A 414 32.89 4.94 -18.95
C PHE A 414 32.50 4.17 -20.22
N GLN A 415 31.84 4.83 -21.18
CA GLN A 415 31.46 4.24 -22.47
C GLN A 415 32.64 3.54 -23.15
N ARG A 416 33.77 4.25 -23.33
CA ARG A 416 34.98 3.69 -23.94
C ARG A 416 35.52 2.48 -23.21
N SER A 417 35.46 2.48 -21.87
CA SER A 417 35.98 1.39 -21.05
C SER A 417 35.09 0.15 -21.18
N MET A 418 33.78 0.35 -21.22
CA MET A 418 32.79 -0.70 -21.36
C MET A 418 32.77 -1.32 -22.77
N GLU A 419 32.85 -0.52 -23.83
CA GLU A 419 32.98 -0.99 -25.22
C GLU A 419 34.21 -1.86 -25.40
N ARG A 420 35.37 -1.41 -24.89
CA ARG A 420 36.62 -2.20 -24.90
C ARG A 420 36.48 -3.52 -24.15
N ALA A 421 35.83 -3.52 -22.99
CA ALA A 421 35.59 -4.72 -22.21
C ALA A 421 34.64 -5.70 -22.92
N ALA A 422 33.66 -5.18 -23.67
CA ALA A 422 32.73 -5.96 -24.48
C ALA A 422 33.33 -6.47 -25.80
N GLY A 423 34.54 -6.02 -26.17
CA GLY A 423 35.17 -6.34 -27.45
C GLY A 423 34.54 -5.62 -28.65
N GLN A 424 33.84 -4.51 -28.40
CA GLN A 424 33.34 -3.60 -29.43
C GLN A 424 34.48 -2.60 -29.79
N PRO A 425 34.73 -2.34 -31.09
CA PRO A 425 35.92 -1.61 -31.56
C PRO A 425 35.91 -0.11 -31.23
#